data_AF-A0A6J7PHC5-F1
#
_entry.id   AF-A0A6J7PHC5-F1
#
_cell.length_a   1.000
_cell.length_b   1.000
_cell.length_c   1.000
_cell.angle_alpha   90.00
_cell.angle_beta   90.00
_cell.angle_gamma   90.00
#
_symmetry.space_group_name_H-M   'P 1'
#
loop_
_entity.id
_entity.type
_entity.pdbx_description
1 polymer ?
#
loop_
_entity_poly.entity_id
_entity_poly.type
_entity_poly.pdbx_seq_one_letter_code
_entity_poly.pdbx_strand_id
1 'polypeptide(L)'
;MPVVVGAAGEPRVRLRLPNVRFPHDAQLDPDRPDAQARVVGGPPTAPQALIDSDLVVPAAERAYRESLADTAKAGQRQRRRRTVLISVIAIFLVLGAIGSSVLIARTWLDSQWYVSVNGNPGTGTVAIYNGVPGTLVGVPLSAISTDTGLIVGSLPLFDQELVSKGIPAGDSTDAERIVFELQSRAASCQSLTPPNGCPGATS
;
A
#
# COMPACT_ATOMS: atom_id res chain seq x y z
N MET A 1 70.74 57.22 -1.64
CA MET A 1 69.48 56.59 -1.19
C MET A 1 69.37 55.28 -1.95
N PRO A 2 69.37 54.10 -1.31
CA PRO A 2 69.30 52.84 -2.05
C PRO A 2 67.87 52.63 -2.57
N VAL A 3 67.72 52.55 -3.89
CA VAL A 3 66.45 52.20 -4.54
C VAL A 3 66.32 50.68 -4.48
N VAL A 4 65.41 50.20 -3.63
CA VAL A 4 65.07 48.78 -3.53
C VAL A 4 64.21 48.42 -4.73
N VAL A 5 64.83 47.86 -5.77
CA VAL A 5 64.13 47.31 -6.94
C VAL A 5 63.90 45.82 -6.70
N GLY A 6 62.82 45.46 -6.04
CA GLY A 6 62.53 44.05 -5.74
C GLY A 6 61.06 43.84 -5.42
N ALA A 7 60.32 43.27 -6.38
CA ALA A 7 59.04 42.53 -6.27
C ALA A 7 58.07 42.79 -7.44
N ALA A 8 58.18 43.92 -8.14
CA ALA A 8 57.21 44.29 -9.20
C ALA A 8 57.47 43.61 -10.57
N GLY A 9 58.62 42.96 -10.76
CA GLY A 9 59.02 42.34 -12.02
C GLY A 9 58.52 40.91 -12.24
N GLU A 10 58.01 40.23 -11.21
CA GLU A 10 57.69 38.80 -11.30
C GLU A 10 56.42 38.51 -12.14
N PRO A 11 56.46 37.53 -13.05
CA PRO A 11 55.33 37.19 -13.92
C PRO A 11 54.05 36.82 -13.16
N ARG A 12 54.19 36.14 -12.01
CA ARG A 12 53.06 35.69 -11.19
C ARG A 12 52.34 36.85 -10.48
N VAL A 13 53.07 37.92 -10.15
CA VAL A 13 52.53 39.12 -9.50
C VAL A 13 51.81 39.99 -10.52
N ARG A 14 52.29 40.04 -11.77
CA ARG A 14 51.66 40.78 -12.88
C ARG A 14 50.24 40.33 -13.19
N LEU A 15 49.97 39.02 -13.12
CA LEU A 15 48.63 38.45 -13.36
C LEU A 15 47.58 38.94 -12.35
N ARG A 16 48.00 39.45 -11.19
CA ARG A 16 47.11 40.03 -10.17
C ARG A 16 46.87 41.53 -10.34
N LEU A 17 47.56 42.17 -11.29
CA LEU A 17 47.54 43.63 -11.52
C LEU A 17 47.09 43.94 -12.96
N PRO A 18 45.86 43.61 -13.35
CA PRO A 18 45.40 43.61 -14.75
C PRO A 18 45.33 45.01 -15.40
N ASN A 19 45.32 46.09 -14.62
CA ASN A 19 45.13 47.46 -15.12
C ASN A 19 46.42 48.29 -15.17
N VAL A 20 47.59 47.66 -15.05
CA VAL A 20 48.88 48.36 -15.04
C VAL A 20 49.68 47.95 -16.28
N ARG A 21 50.17 48.95 -17.05
CA ARG A 21 50.89 48.71 -18.30
C ARG A 21 52.38 48.54 -17.99
N PHE A 22 52.89 47.30 -18.12
CA PHE A 22 54.30 46.99 -17.88
C PHE A 22 55.13 47.13 -19.17
N PRO A 23 56.38 47.61 -19.11
CA PRO A 23 57.33 47.55 -20.24
C PRO A 23 57.60 46.11 -20.70
N HIS A 24 57.89 45.91 -21.99
CA HIS A 24 58.24 44.58 -22.50
C HIS A 24 59.64 44.20 -22.00
N ASP A 25 59.75 43.16 -21.17
CA ASP A 25 61.06 42.69 -20.72
C ASP A 25 61.76 41.95 -21.86
N ALA A 26 63.03 42.25 -22.09
CA ALA A 26 63.92 41.48 -22.96
C ALA A 26 64.48 40.22 -22.27
N GLN A 27 63.91 39.84 -21.12
CA GLN A 27 64.46 38.80 -20.26
C GLN A 27 64.01 37.42 -20.78
N LEU A 28 64.99 36.61 -21.19
CA LEU A 28 64.77 35.23 -21.63
C LEU A 28 64.18 34.43 -20.46
N ASP A 29 63.01 33.80 -20.69
CA ASP A 29 62.33 32.95 -19.70
C ASP A 29 63.21 31.72 -19.39
N PRO A 30 63.77 31.61 -18.16
CA PRO A 30 64.74 30.56 -17.82
C PRO A 30 64.12 29.17 -17.67
N ASP A 31 62.80 29.09 -17.48
CA ASP A 31 62.06 27.82 -17.39
C ASP A 31 61.44 27.43 -18.74
N ARG A 32 61.65 28.23 -19.79
CA ARG A 32 61.24 27.86 -21.13
C ARG A 32 62.03 26.62 -21.53
N PRO A 33 61.37 25.46 -21.77
CA PRO A 33 62.09 24.27 -22.18
C PRO A 33 62.87 24.59 -23.45
N ASP A 34 64.17 24.31 -23.43
CA ASP A 34 65.05 24.53 -24.58
C ASP A 34 64.37 23.94 -25.81
N ALA A 35 64.14 24.79 -26.81
CA ALA A 35 63.60 24.34 -28.08
C ALA A 35 64.60 23.31 -28.62
N GLN A 36 64.22 22.02 -28.57
CA GLN A 36 65.09 20.92 -28.96
C GLN A 36 65.71 21.26 -30.32
N ALA A 37 67.04 21.25 -30.38
CA ALA A 37 67.76 21.49 -31.62
C ALA A 37 67.18 20.56 -32.68
N ARG A 38 66.72 21.12 -33.79
CA ARG A 38 66.03 20.38 -34.86
C ARG A 38 66.98 19.27 -35.33
N VAL A 39 66.67 18.02 -34.96
CA VAL A 39 67.45 16.86 -35.38
C VAL A 39 67.24 16.70 -36.89
N VAL A 40 68.20 17.17 -37.67
CA VAL A 40 68.24 16.97 -39.13
C VAL A 40 68.75 15.55 -39.36
N GLY A 41 67.83 14.60 -39.50
CA GLY A 41 68.15 13.21 -39.84
C GLY A 41 67.40 12.12 -39.05
N GLY A 42 66.14 12.35 -38.66
CA GLY A 42 65.28 11.25 -38.18
C GLY A 42 64.78 10.37 -39.35
N PRO A 43 64.51 9.06 -39.12
CA PRO A 43 63.80 8.24 -40.12
C PRO A 43 62.48 8.92 -40.49
N PRO A 44 61.96 8.74 -41.73
CA PRO A 44 60.79 9.48 -42.21
C PRO A 44 59.66 9.34 -41.19
N THR A 45 59.35 10.44 -40.52
CA THR A 45 58.24 10.52 -39.58
C THR A 45 57.00 10.09 -40.36
N ALA A 46 56.34 9.04 -39.91
CA ALA A 46 55.09 8.59 -40.52
C ALA A 46 54.16 9.81 -40.68
N PRO A 47 53.45 9.95 -41.81
CA PRO A 47 52.58 11.09 -42.04
C PRO A 47 51.61 11.19 -40.88
N GLN A 48 51.73 12.26 -40.08
CA GLN A 48 50.73 12.56 -39.08
C GLN A 48 49.41 12.71 -39.83
N ALA A 49 48.43 11.85 -39.52
CA ALA A 49 47.11 11.95 -40.12
C ALA A 49 46.57 13.34 -39.79
N LEU A 50 46.51 14.20 -40.80
CA LEU A 50 45.91 15.51 -40.70
C LEU A 50 44.42 15.28 -40.45
N ILE A 51 44.00 15.29 -39.18
CA ILE A 51 42.60 15.14 -38.83
C ILE A 51 41.92 16.42 -39.31
N ASP A 52 41.19 16.29 -40.40
CA ASP A 52 40.48 17.39 -41.03
C ASP A 52 39.41 17.91 -40.07
N SER A 53 39.58 19.16 -39.65
CA SER A 53 38.71 19.80 -38.66
C SER A 53 37.30 19.97 -39.20
N ASP A 54 37.16 20.09 -40.53
CA ASP A 54 35.86 20.18 -41.21
C ASP A 54 35.08 18.86 -41.19
N LEU A 55 35.73 17.72 -40.90
CA LEU A 55 35.06 16.43 -40.71
C LEU A 55 34.57 16.22 -39.26
N VAL A 56 35.21 16.89 -38.29
CA VAL A 56 34.88 16.80 -36.86
C VAL A 56 33.65 17.62 -36.51
N VAL A 57 33.47 18.80 -37.11
CA VAL A 57 32.30 19.67 -36.89
C VAL A 57 30.95 18.99 -37.19
N PRO A 58 30.75 18.33 -38.35
CA PRO A 58 29.49 17.65 -38.65
C PRO A 58 29.29 16.37 -37.82
N ALA A 59 30.37 15.70 -37.39
CA ALA A 59 30.27 14.52 -36.53
C ALA A 59 29.89 14.89 -35.08
N ALA A 60 30.47 15.95 -34.54
CA ALA A 60 30.16 16.44 -33.19
C ALA A 60 28.71 16.96 -33.07
N GLU A 61 28.22 17.68 -34.09
CA GLU A 61 26.84 18.17 -34.13
C GLU A 61 25.81 17.01 -34.18
N ARG A 62 26.12 15.93 -34.90
CA ARG A 62 25.28 14.72 -34.93
C ARG A 62 25.24 14.03 -33.58
N ALA A 63 26.39 13.86 -32.92
CA ALA A 63 26.47 13.27 -31.59
C ALA A 63 25.72 14.10 -30.54
N TYR A 64 25.79 15.43 -30.63
CA TYR A 64 25.01 16.33 -29.77
C TYR A 64 23.51 16.15 -29.98
N ARG A 65 23.03 16.09 -31.24
CA ARG A 65 21.61 15.85 -31.56
C ARG A 65 21.11 14.49 -31.11
N GLU A 66 21.92 13.44 -31.23
CA GLU A 66 21.58 12.11 -30.70
C GLU A 66 21.45 12.13 -29.18
N SER A 67 22.37 12.78 -28.46
CA SER A 67 22.29 12.91 -27.01
C SER A 67 21.04 13.67 -26.54
N LEU A 68 20.63 14.72 -27.26
CA LEU A 68 19.38 15.44 -27.04
C LEU A 68 18.15 14.56 -27.31
N ALA A 69 18.18 13.76 -28.38
CA ALA A 69 17.11 12.82 -28.68
C ALA A 69 17.00 11.72 -27.62
N ASP A 70 18.11 11.22 -27.11
CA ASP A 70 18.14 10.16 -26.10
C ASP A 70 17.71 10.65 -24.72
N THR A 71 18.11 11.86 -24.31
CA THR A 71 17.62 12.51 -23.09
C THR A 71 16.12 12.82 -23.18
N ALA A 72 15.63 13.27 -24.34
CA ALA A 72 14.19 13.47 -24.58
C ALA A 72 13.40 12.15 -24.50
N LYS A 73 13.90 11.07 -25.11
CA LYS A 73 13.30 9.72 -25.03
C LYS A 73 13.30 9.18 -23.60
N ALA A 74 14.40 9.36 -22.85
CA ALA A 74 14.51 8.95 -21.45
C ALA A 74 13.48 9.68 -20.57
N GLY A 75 13.35 11.01 -20.74
CA GLY A 75 12.34 11.82 -20.06
C GLY A 75 10.90 11.41 -20.40
N GLN A 76 10.61 11.11 -21.66
CA GLN A 76 9.30 10.60 -22.08
C GLN A 76 8.99 9.22 -21.48
N ARG A 77 9.97 8.31 -21.44
CA ARG A 77 9.81 6.98 -20.84
C ARG A 77 9.53 7.06 -19.33
N GLN A 78 10.20 7.98 -18.63
CA GLN A 78 9.96 8.21 -17.20
C GLN A 78 8.57 8.81 -16.93
N ARG A 79 8.12 9.77 -17.75
CA ARG A 79 6.77 10.33 -17.66
C ARG A 79 5.70 9.26 -17.90
N ARG A 80 5.86 8.43 -18.93
CA ARG A 80 4.95 7.31 -19.22
C ARG A 80 4.92 6.28 -18.09
N ARG A 81 6.07 5.92 -17.52
CA ARG A 81 6.12 5.02 -16.35
C ARG A 81 5.40 5.62 -15.15
N ARG A 82 5.58 6.91 -14.88
CA ARG A 82 4.91 7.61 -13.78
C ARG A 82 3.40 7.67 -14.00
N THR A 83 2.92 7.97 -15.21
CA THR A 83 1.48 7.97 -15.50
C THR A 83 0.88 6.57 -15.42
N VAL A 84 1.60 5.53 -15.88
CA VAL A 84 1.16 4.13 -15.74
C VAL A 84 1.10 3.72 -14.26
N LEU A 85 2.11 4.07 -13.46
CA LEU A 85 2.10 3.79 -12.03
C LEU A 85 0.95 4.51 -11.32
N ILE A 86 0.73 5.78 -11.62
CA ILE A 86 -0.40 6.55 -11.05
C ILE A 86 -1.74 5.93 -11.47
N SER A 87 -1.91 5.55 -12.74
CA SER A 87 -3.14 4.91 -13.19
C SER A 87 -3.37 3.55 -12.52
N VAL A 88 -2.31 2.75 -12.35
CA VAL A 88 -2.40 1.46 -11.67
C VAL A 88 -2.79 1.66 -10.20
N ILE A 89 -2.16 2.58 -9.49
CA ILE A 89 -2.50 2.91 -8.09
C ILE A 89 -3.94 3.40 -8.00
N ALA A 90 -4.38 4.29 -8.90
CA ALA A 90 -5.75 4.80 -8.93
C ALA A 90 -6.78 3.67 -9.13
N ILE A 91 -6.50 2.72 -10.04
CA ILE A 91 -7.34 1.55 -10.27
C ILE A 91 -7.43 0.69 -8.99
N PHE A 92 -6.29 0.41 -8.33
CA PHE A 92 -6.29 -0.36 -7.09
C PHE A 92 -7.03 0.35 -5.95
N LEU A 93 -6.95 1.68 -5.85
CA LEU A 93 -7.70 2.45 -4.86
C LEU A 93 -9.20 2.38 -5.09
N VAL A 94 -9.65 2.50 -6.35
CA VAL A 94 -11.07 2.37 -6.71
C VAL A 94 -11.57 0.95 -6.43
N LEU A 95 -10.82 -0.07 -6.84
CA LEU A 95 -11.15 -1.47 -6.56
C LEU A 95 -11.14 -1.76 -5.06
N GLY A 96 -10.19 -1.21 -4.31
CA GLY A 96 -10.11 -1.34 -2.85
C GLY A 96 -11.31 -0.71 -2.15
N ALA A 97 -11.72 0.50 -2.55
CA ALA A 97 -12.88 1.19 -1.99
C ALA A 97 -14.20 0.43 -2.26
N ILE A 98 -14.36 -0.12 -3.46
CA ILE A 98 -15.54 -0.95 -3.81
C ILE A 98 -15.47 -2.31 -3.09
N GLY A 99 -14.30 -2.93 -2.99
CA GLY A 99 -14.12 -4.22 -2.32
C GLY A 99 -14.31 -4.14 -0.81
N SER A 100 -13.92 -3.03 -0.17
CA SER A 100 -14.03 -2.86 1.28
C SER A 100 -15.47 -2.78 1.78
N SER A 101 -16.39 -2.21 1.00
CA SER A 101 -17.80 -2.09 1.41
C SER A 101 -18.47 -3.46 1.51
N VAL A 102 -18.13 -4.39 0.62
CA VAL A 102 -18.66 -5.75 0.61
C VAL A 102 -18.13 -6.57 1.79
N LEU A 103 -16.87 -6.40 2.17
CA LEU A 103 -16.29 -7.13 3.31
C LEU A 103 -16.84 -6.65 4.65
N ILE A 104 -16.99 -5.34 4.84
CA ILE A 104 -17.58 -4.77 6.06
C ILE A 104 -19.05 -5.18 6.20
N ALA A 105 -19.80 -5.20 5.09
CA ALA A 105 -21.17 -5.70 5.09
C ALA A 105 -21.24 -7.20 5.40
N ARG A 106 -20.33 -8.02 4.86
CA ARG A 106 -20.31 -9.47 5.13
C ARG A 106 -19.96 -9.81 6.57
N THR A 107 -18.98 -9.14 7.17
CA THR A 107 -18.65 -9.36 8.59
C THR A 107 -19.80 -8.98 9.53
N TRP A 108 -20.63 -8.02 9.12
CA TRP A 108 -21.82 -7.64 9.89
C TRP A 108 -22.95 -8.67 9.74
N LEU A 109 -23.13 -9.23 8.54
CA LEU A 109 -24.15 -10.25 8.26
C LEU A 109 -23.83 -11.63 8.84
N ASP A 110 -22.56 -12.04 8.83
CA ASP A 110 -22.13 -13.36 9.34
C ASP A 110 -22.16 -13.46 10.88
N SER A 111 -22.44 -12.34 11.58
CA SER A 111 -22.49 -12.28 13.04
C SER A 111 -23.85 -12.58 13.64
N GLN A 112 -24.87 -12.90 12.84
CA GLN A 112 -26.21 -13.15 13.38
C GLN A 112 -26.37 -14.58 13.87
N TRP A 113 -26.66 -14.70 15.17
CA TRP A 113 -27.03 -15.94 15.83
C TRP A 113 -28.51 -15.86 16.22
N TYR A 114 -29.19 -16.99 16.31
CA TYR A 114 -30.54 -17.01 16.87
C TYR A 114 -30.84 -18.34 17.54
N VAL A 115 -31.73 -18.30 18.52
CA VAL A 115 -32.20 -19.47 19.28
C VAL A 115 -33.61 -19.80 18.80
N SER A 116 -33.84 -21.02 18.33
CA SER A 116 -35.14 -21.45 17.82
C SER A 116 -35.43 -22.93 18.11
N VAL A 117 -36.65 -23.35 17.77
CA VAL A 117 -37.12 -24.72 17.97
C VAL A 117 -36.53 -25.63 16.89
N ASN A 118 -35.87 -26.70 17.32
CA ASN A 118 -35.51 -27.83 16.48
C ASN A 118 -36.65 -28.86 16.51
N GLY A 119 -37.42 -28.95 15.43
CA GLY A 119 -38.57 -29.84 15.31
C GLY A 119 -39.92 -29.12 15.48
N ASN A 120 -40.88 -29.77 16.15
CA ASN A 120 -42.25 -29.25 16.27
C ASN A 120 -42.41 -28.33 17.50
N PRO A 121 -43.24 -27.27 17.40
CA PRO A 121 -43.61 -26.45 18.56
C PRO A 121 -44.17 -27.34 19.68
N GLY A 122 -43.57 -27.25 20.88
CA GLY A 122 -44.00 -27.96 22.08
C GLY A 122 -43.34 -29.33 22.35
N THR A 123 -42.85 -30.03 21.32
CA THR A 123 -42.13 -31.32 21.49
C THR A 123 -40.67 -31.28 21.04
N GLY A 124 -40.30 -30.25 20.27
CA GLY A 124 -38.93 -30.00 19.84
C GLY A 124 -38.02 -29.53 20.97
N THR A 125 -36.73 -29.48 20.67
CA THR A 125 -35.69 -28.97 21.55
C THR A 125 -35.30 -27.54 21.17
N VAL A 126 -34.74 -26.79 22.11
CA VAL A 126 -34.14 -25.49 21.83
C VAL A 126 -32.77 -25.72 21.19
N ALA A 127 -32.54 -25.12 20.01
CA ALA A 127 -31.25 -25.19 19.34
C ALA A 127 -30.73 -23.80 18.98
N ILE A 128 -29.40 -23.69 18.92
CA ILE A 128 -28.68 -22.50 18.50
C ILE A 128 -28.37 -22.63 17.01
N TYR A 129 -28.82 -21.64 16.25
CA TYR A 129 -28.61 -21.52 14.82
C TYR A 129 -27.67 -20.35 14.51
N ASN A 130 -26.81 -20.53 13.50
CA ASN A 130 -25.99 -19.46 12.95
C ASN A 130 -26.54 -19.07 11.56
N GLY A 131 -26.73 -17.77 11.33
CA GLY A 131 -27.24 -17.21 10.08
C GLY A 131 -28.57 -16.48 10.22
N VAL A 132 -29.22 -16.21 9.08
CA VAL A 132 -30.49 -15.48 9.02
C VAL A 132 -31.66 -16.48 9.06
N PRO A 133 -32.70 -16.25 9.87
CA PRO A 133 -33.89 -17.09 9.88
C PRO A 133 -34.63 -17.00 8.53
N GLY A 134 -34.70 -18.12 7.80
CA GLY A 134 -35.45 -18.22 6.55
C GLY A 134 -34.99 -19.34 5.63
N THR A 135 -35.87 -19.74 4.72
CA THR A 135 -35.57 -20.68 3.63
C THR A 135 -35.50 -19.91 2.31
N LEU A 136 -34.36 -19.98 1.62
CA LEU A 136 -34.22 -19.44 0.26
C LEU A 136 -34.18 -20.63 -0.71
N VAL A 137 -35.16 -20.71 -1.62
CA VAL A 137 -35.22 -21.76 -2.65
C VAL A 137 -35.21 -23.18 -2.05
N GLY A 138 -35.95 -23.40 -0.95
CA GLY A 138 -36.09 -24.73 -0.34
C GLY A 138 -34.86 -25.24 0.42
N VAL A 139 -33.78 -24.45 0.51
CA VAL A 139 -32.61 -24.75 1.35
C VAL A 139 -32.61 -23.82 2.56
N PRO A 140 -32.43 -24.34 3.79
CA PRO A 140 -32.24 -23.48 4.96
C PRO A 140 -30.92 -22.74 4.81
N LEU A 141 -30.97 -21.41 4.96
CA LEU A 141 -29.78 -20.55 4.99
C LEU A 141 -29.07 -20.59 6.35
N SER A 142 -29.63 -21.32 7.32
CA SER A 142 -29.08 -21.50 8.65
C SER A 142 -28.56 -22.92 8.85
N ALA A 143 -27.40 -23.03 9.47
CA ALA A 143 -26.86 -24.29 9.95
C ALA A 143 -27.16 -24.45 11.44
N ILE A 144 -27.57 -25.65 11.86
CA ILE A 144 -27.61 -26.00 13.28
C ILE A 144 -26.17 -25.98 13.78
N SER A 145 -25.91 -25.15 14.79
CA SER A 145 -24.62 -25.11 15.46
C SER A 145 -24.60 -26.07 16.64
N THR A 146 -25.57 -25.97 17.55
CA THR A 146 -25.63 -26.78 18.78
C THR A 146 -27.08 -27.04 19.18
N ASP A 147 -27.43 -28.31 19.44
CA ASP A 147 -28.69 -28.68 20.10
C ASP A 147 -28.47 -28.73 21.62
N THR A 148 -29.31 -28.04 22.37
CA THR A 148 -29.17 -27.90 23.83
C THR A 148 -29.93 -28.99 24.59
N GLY A 149 -30.79 -29.76 23.92
CA GLY A 149 -31.62 -30.80 24.53
C GLY A 149 -32.74 -30.26 25.43
N LEU A 150 -32.90 -28.93 25.59
CA LEU A 150 -33.95 -28.32 26.39
C LEU A 150 -35.29 -28.46 25.67
N ILE A 151 -36.26 -29.17 26.29
CA ILE A 151 -37.58 -29.39 25.70
C ILE A 151 -38.39 -28.10 25.71
N VAL A 152 -38.88 -27.68 24.54
CA VAL A 152 -39.62 -26.41 24.40
C VAL A 152 -40.87 -26.39 25.27
N GLY A 153 -41.60 -27.50 25.36
CA GLY A 153 -42.80 -27.62 26.19
C GLY A 153 -42.57 -27.44 27.70
N SER A 154 -41.33 -27.42 28.19
CA SER A 154 -41.00 -27.17 29.60
C SER A 154 -40.82 -25.68 29.94
N LEU A 155 -40.74 -24.81 28.94
CA LEU A 155 -40.59 -23.37 29.13
C LEU A 155 -41.92 -22.70 29.48
N PRO A 156 -41.91 -21.50 30.09
CA PRO A 156 -43.08 -20.63 30.17
C PRO A 156 -43.70 -20.38 28.78
N LEU A 157 -45.03 -20.24 28.70
CA LEU A 157 -45.76 -20.04 27.43
C LEU A 157 -45.24 -18.85 26.62
N PHE A 158 -44.85 -17.77 27.30
CA PHE A 158 -44.25 -16.61 26.66
C PHE A 158 -42.90 -16.92 26.01
N ASP A 159 -42.04 -17.66 26.71
CA ASP A 159 -40.74 -18.07 26.17
C ASP A 159 -40.90 -19.09 25.02
N GLN A 160 -41.89 -19.98 25.09
CA GLN A 160 -42.20 -20.89 23.98
C GLN A 160 -42.53 -20.13 22.69
N GLU A 161 -43.35 -19.09 22.80
CA GLU A 161 -43.71 -18.23 21.67
C GLU A 161 -42.50 -17.47 21.13
N LEU A 162 -41.63 -16.96 22.01
CA LEU A 162 -40.40 -16.28 21.61
C LEU A 162 -39.43 -17.21 20.88
N VAL A 163 -39.18 -18.41 21.40
CA VAL A 163 -38.31 -19.41 20.76
C VAL A 163 -38.91 -19.90 19.44
N SER A 164 -40.23 -20.05 19.37
CA SER A 164 -40.96 -20.38 18.12
C SER A 164 -40.73 -19.33 17.04
N LYS A 165 -40.75 -18.04 17.40
CA LYS A 165 -40.44 -16.93 16.49
C LYS A 165 -38.96 -16.77 16.15
N GLY A 166 -38.08 -17.33 16.97
CA GLY A 166 -36.64 -17.15 16.89
C GLY A 166 -36.18 -15.94 17.69
N ILE A 167 -35.35 -16.19 18.71
CA ILE A 167 -34.77 -15.13 19.55
C ILE A 167 -33.44 -14.70 18.93
N PRO A 168 -33.28 -13.43 18.49
CA PRO A 168 -32.03 -12.95 17.94
C PRO A 168 -30.95 -12.87 19.02
N ALA A 169 -29.73 -13.29 18.69
CA ALA A 169 -28.54 -13.24 19.53
C ALA A 169 -27.40 -12.54 18.77
N GLY A 170 -26.65 -11.69 19.47
CA GLY A 170 -25.57 -10.91 18.87
C GLY A 170 -24.30 -11.70 18.56
N ASP A 171 -24.07 -12.78 19.30
CA ASP A 171 -22.92 -13.68 19.16
C ASP A 171 -23.22 -15.05 19.79
N SER A 172 -22.29 -16.00 19.70
CA SER A 172 -22.46 -17.35 20.26
C SER A 172 -22.58 -17.34 21.78
N THR A 173 -21.86 -16.44 22.46
CA THR A 173 -21.89 -16.32 23.93
C THR A 173 -23.23 -15.78 24.40
N ASP A 174 -23.80 -14.83 23.66
CA ASP A 174 -25.13 -14.28 23.88
C ASP A 174 -26.21 -15.34 23.65
N ALA A 175 -26.06 -16.17 22.61
CA ALA A 175 -26.96 -17.30 22.36
C ALA A 175 -26.91 -18.33 23.52
N GLU A 176 -25.71 -18.68 23.99
CA GLU A 176 -25.52 -19.55 25.16
C GLU A 176 -26.15 -18.95 26.43
N ARG A 177 -25.98 -17.63 26.65
CA ARG A 177 -26.61 -16.90 27.76
C ARG A 177 -28.13 -16.99 27.70
N ILE A 178 -28.73 -16.78 26.53
CA ILE A 178 -30.18 -16.90 26.33
C ILE A 178 -30.64 -18.32 26.67
N VAL A 179 -29.94 -19.35 26.19
CA VAL A 179 -30.27 -20.75 26.51
C VAL A 179 -30.18 -21.01 28.01
N PHE A 180 -29.16 -20.49 28.69
CA PHE A 180 -29.00 -20.63 30.13
C PHE A 180 -30.17 -19.99 30.89
N GLU A 181 -30.61 -18.80 30.48
CA GLU A 181 -31.78 -18.13 31.05
C GLU A 181 -33.06 -18.93 30.83
N LEU A 182 -33.27 -19.43 29.61
CA LEU A 182 -34.41 -20.28 29.27
C LEU A 182 -34.42 -21.56 30.11
N GLN A 183 -33.26 -22.17 30.35
CA GLN A 183 -33.12 -23.35 31.21
C GLN A 183 -33.45 -23.03 32.66
N SER A 184 -33.01 -21.89 33.19
CA SER A 184 -33.36 -21.44 34.54
C SER A 184 -34.86 -21.18 34.69
N ARG A 185 -35.51 -20.59 33.68
CA ARG A 185 -36.95 -20.35 33.68
C ARG A 185 -37.75 -21.64 33.56
N ALA A 186 -37.29 -22.59 32.73
CA ALA A 186 -37.86 -23.94 32.66
C ALA A 186 -37.76 -24.69 34.00
N ALA A 187 -36.61 -24.60 34.69
CA ALA A 187 -36.44 -25.19 36.02
C ALA A 187 -37.39 -24.58 37.06
N SER A 188 -37.66 -23.27 36.96
CA SER A 188 -38.62 -22.58 37.83
C SER A 188 -40.06 -23.08 37.62
N CYS A 189 -40.43 -23.43 36.38
CA CYS A 189 -41.73 -24.04 36.07
C CYS A 189 -41.87 -25.49 36.56
N GLN A 190 -40.77 -26.17 36.87
CA GLN A 190 -40.78 -27.52 37.44
C GLN A 190 -40.77 -27.52 38.98
N SER A 191 -40.75 -26.33 39.60
CA SER A 191 -40.84 -26.21 41.05
C SER A 191 -42.24 -26.56 41.57
N LEU A 192 -42.33 -26.87 42.88
CA LEU A 192 -43.59 -27.24 43.54
C LEU A 192 -44.66 -26.14 43.48
N THR A 193 -44.23 -24.87 43.35
CA THR A 193 -45.12 -23.71 43.23
C THR A 193 -44.70 -22.90 42.00
N PRO A 194 -45.13 -23.31 40.79
CA PRO A 194 -44.71 -22.63 39.57
C PRO A 194 -45.32 -21.22 39.48
N PRO A 195 -44.58 -20.25 38.92
CA PRO A 195 -45.13 -18.92 38.64
C PRO A 195 -46.19 -18.97 37.51
N ASN A 196 -47.01 -17.92 37.43
CA ASN A 196 -48.04 -17.79 36.38
C ASN A 196 -47.42 -17.86 34.98
N GLY A 197 -48.09 -18.55 34.06
CA GLY A 197 -47.64 -18.69 32.67
C GLY A 197 -46.76 -19.92 32.39
N CYS A 198 -46.49 -20.75 33.40
CA CYS A 198 -45.92 -22.08 33.22
C CYS A 198 -46.95 -23.06 32.63
N PRO A 199 -46.50 -24.04 31.83
CA PRO A 199 -47.39 -25.05 31.25
C PRO A 199 -48.12 -25.83 32.36
N GLY A 200 -49.46 -25.82 32.32
CA GLY A 200 -50.30 -26.49 33.32
C GLY A 200 -50.66 -25.66 34.56
N ALA A 201 -50.02 -24.51 34.76
CA ALA A 201 -50.48 -23.51 35.74
C ALA A 201 -51.61 -22.70 35.11
N THR A 202 -52.86 -23.12 35.30
CA THR A 202 -54.03 -22.33 34.89
C THR A 202 -54.05 -21.03 35.68
N SER A 203 -54.08 -19.90 34.97
CA SER A 203 -54.31 -18.55 35.52
C SER A 203 -55.56 -18.46 36.37
#